data_AF-A0A0K8RCS1-F1
#
_entry.id   AF-A0A0K8RCS1-F1
#
_cell.length_a   1.000
_cell.length_b   1.000
_cell.length_c   1.000
_cell.angle_alpha   90.00
_cell.angle_beta   90.00
_cell.angle_gamma   90.00
#
_symmetry.space_group_name_H-M   'P 1'
#
loop_
_entity.id
_entity.type
_entity.pdbx_description
1 polymer ?
#
loop_
_entity_poly.entity_id
_entity_poly.type
_entity_poly.pdbx_seq_one_letter_code
_entity_poly.pdbx_strand_id
1 'polypeptide(L)'
;MKLAAGVIIVALLLLILEEDISSEFIASGLPFSHMPSSKAQKLRARLNRKCGFPRFSFTAIDFRICRYQCRGIGTDRRTVTLTLDDGTPCGRQSEKCKGGHCVAEA
;
A
#
# COMPACT_ATOMS: atom_id res chain seq x y z
N MET A 1 -36.39 -32.81 8.64
CA MET A 1 -35.88 -31.64 7.89
C MET A 1 -35.30 -30.63 8.87
N LYS A 2 -33.99 -30.66 9.16
CA LYS A 2 -33.37 -29.71 10.11
C LYS A 2 -31.83 -29.75 10.05
N LEU A 3 -31.25 -29.54 8.87
CA LEU A 3 -29.78 -29.54 8.72
C LEU A 3 -29.24 -28.49 7.74
N ALA A 4 -30.06 -27.56 7.24
CA ALA A 4 -29.61 -26.59 6.23
C ALA A 4 -29.18 -25.23 6.81
N ALA A 5 -29.73 -24.82 7.97
CA ALA A 5 -29.52 -23.46 8.48
C ALA A 5 -28.10 -23.21 9.04
N GLY A 6 -27.48 -24.21 9.67
CA GLY A 6 -26.14 -24.06 10.28
C GLY A 6 -25.01 -23.98 9.26
N VAL A 7 -25.13 -24.70 8.13
CA VAL A 7 -24.11 -24.73 7.07
C VAL A 7 -24.05 -23.39 6.33
N ILE A 8 -25.22 -22.75 6.13
CA ILE A 8 -25.32 -21.45 5.46
C ILE A 8 -24.68 -20.34 6.29
N ILE A 9 -24.86 -20.35 7.61
CA ILE A 9 -24.29 -19.32 8.51
C ILE A 9 -22.76 -19.43 8.55
N VAL A 10 -22.20 -20.64 8.58
CA VAL A 10 -20.74 -20.85 8.58
C VAL A 10 -20.13 -20.44 7.23
N ALA A 11 -20.81 -20.71 6.11
CA ALA A 11 -20.37 -20.27 4.78
C ALA A 11 -20.40 -18.73 4.65
N LEU A 12 -21.42 -18.05 5.20
CA LEU A 12 -21.48 -16.58 5.23
C LEU A 12 -20.39 -15.97 6.13
N LEU A 13 -20.09 -16.58 7.28
CA LEU A 13 -19.00 -16.14 8.17
C LEU A 13 -17.63 -16.29 7.52
N LEU A 14 -17.40 -17.34 6.72
CA LEU A 14 -16.16 -17.51 5.95
C LEU A 14 -16.04 -16.46 4.84
N LEU A 15 -17.14 -16.09 4.16
CA LEU A 15 -17.13 -15.03 3.16
C LEU A 15 -16.85 -13.64 3.74
N ILE A 16 -17.25 -13.38 4.99
CA ILE A 16 -17.02 -12.10 5.67
C ILE A 16 -15.60 -12.03 6.27
N LEU A 17 -14.97 -13.17 6.56
CA LEU A 17 -13.58 -13.23 7.05
C LEU A 17 -12.53 -13.09 5.92
N GLU A 18 -12.92 -13.22 4.65
CA GLU A 18 -12.08 -12.83 3.50
C GLU A 18 -12.15 -11.32 3.19
N GLU A 19 -12.89 -10.52 3.97
CA GLU A 19 -12.63 -9.07 4.09
C GLU A 19 -11.46 -8.82 5.04
N ASP A 20 -10.35 -9.52 4.82
CA ASP A 20 -9.04 -9.08 5.27
C ASP A 20 -8.80 -7.73 4.58
N ILE A 21 -9.07 -6.66 5.33
CA ILE A 21 -8.49 -5.31 5.26
C ILE A 21 -7.46 -5.25 4.13
N SER A 22 -7.94 -5.12 2.89
CA SER A 22 -7.06 -4.97 1.74
C SER A 22 -6.40 -3.63 1.94
N SER A 23 -5.18 -3.66 2.50
CA SER A 23 -4.20 -2.60 2.35
C SER A 23 -4.01 -2.49 0.84
N GLU A 24 -4.86 -1.68 0.19
CA GLU A 24 -4.85 -1.46 -1.25
C GLU A 24 -3.59 -0.66 -1.55
N PHE A 25 -2.48 -1.38 -1.63
CA PHE A 25 -1.27 -0.84 -2.21
C PHE A 25 -1.61 -0.34 -3.61
N ILE A 26 -1.56 0.98 -3.78
CA ILE A 26 -1.77 1.64 -5.05
C ILE A 26 -0.57 1.29 -5.94
N ALA A 27 -0.84 0.60 -7.05
CA ALA A 27 0.20 0.23 -8.01
C ALA A 27 0.96 1.48 -8.50
N SER A 28 2.27 1.34 -8.76
CA SER A 28 3.15 2.47 -9.06
C SER A 28 2.78 3.23 -10.33
N GLY A 29 2.07 2.59 -11.26
CA GLY A 29 1.51 3.21 -12.47
C GLY A 29 0.22 4.02 -12.25
N LEU A 30 -0.45 3.87 -11.11
CA LEU A 30 -1.69 4.57 -10.80
C LEU A 30 -1.44 5.94 -10.18
N PRO A 31 -2.33 6.93 -10.38
CA PRO A 31 -2.19 8.27 -9.81
C PRO A 31 -2.31 8.27 -8.28
N PHE A 32 -1.62 9.22 -7.63
CA PHE A 32 -1.76 9.47 -6.19
C PHE A 32 -2.73 10.63 -6.01
N SER A 33 -4.00 10.34 -5.73
CA SER A 33 -5.10 11.31 -5.83
C SER A 33 -5.02 12.47 -4.82
N HIS A 34 -4.19 12.35 -3.79
CA HIS A 34 -3.99 13.38 -2.76
C HIS A 34 -2.84 14.35 -3.06
N MET A 35 -2.06 14.14 -4.12
CA MET A 35 -0.94 15.02 -4.45
C MET A 35 -0.83 15.34 -5.95
N PRO A 36 -0.27 16.52 -6.31
CA PRO A 36 -0.01 16.87 -7.70
C PRO A 36 0.88 15.84 -8.40
N SER A 37 0.66 15.65 -9.71
CA SER A 37 1.41 14.69 -10.55
C SER A 37 2.93 14.89 -10.47
N SER A 38 3.41 16.14 -10.42
CA SER A 38 4.83 16.47 -10.29
C SER A 38 5.42 16.00 -8.96
N LYS A 39 4.68 16.12 -7.85
CA LYS A 39 5.10 15.58 -6.54
C LYS A 39 5.06 14.06 -6.53
N ALA A 40 4.02 13.47 -7.12
CA ALA A 40 3.91 12.02 -7.26
C ALA A 40 5.09 11.43 -8.07
N GLN A 41 5.49 12.07 -9.17
CA GLN A 41 6.64 11.65 -9.96
C GLN A 41 7.96 11.75 -9.17
N LYS A 42 8.17 12.84 -8.43
CA LYS A 42 9.33 12.99 -7.53
C LYS A 42 9.37 11.90 -6.45
N LEU A 43 8.21 11.56 -5.86
CA LEU A 43 8.10 10.48 -4.89
C LEU A 43 8.45 9.13 -5.52
N ARG A 44 7.86 8.78 -6.67
CA ARG A 44 8.17 7.53 -7.39
C ARG A 44 9.66 7.39 -7.70
N ALA A 45 10.30 8.46 -8.19
CA ALA A 45 11.73 8.46 -8.46
C ALA A 45 12.56 8.23 -7.19
N ARG A 46 12.17 8.85 -6.07
CA ARG A 46 12.82 8.64 -4.77
C ARG A 46 12.68 7.18 -4.30
N LEU A 47 11.47 6.61 -4.40
CA LEU A 47 11.21 5.22 -3.98
C LEU A 47 11.98 4.22 -4.85
N ASN A 48 12.05 4.42 -6.17
CA ASN A 48 12.89 3.59 -7.05
C ASN A 48 14.37 3.62 -6.64
N ARG A 49 14.92 4.80 -6.32
CA ARG A 49 16.30 4.90 -5.82
C ARG A 49 16.47 4.14 -4.50
N LYS A 50 15.51 4.25 -3.58
CA LYS A 50 15.52 3.53 -2.30
C LYS A 50 15.41 2.01 -2.46
N CYS A 51 14.63 1.55 -3.43
CA CYS A 51 14.53 0.13 -3.74
C CYS A 51 15.87 -0.43 -4.27
N GLY A 52 16.73 0.40 -4.86
CA GLY A 52 17.98 -0.04 -5.50
C GLY A 52 17.82 -0.29 -7.00
N PHE A 53 17.03 0.55 -7.68
CA PHE A 53 16.94 0.54 -9.15
C PHE A 53 18.35 0.65 -9.77
N PRO A 54 18.70 -0.15 -10.81
CA PRO A 54 17.80 -0.93 -11.67
C PRO A 54 17.56 -2.38 -11.24
N ARG A 55 18.12 -2.86 -10.13
CA ARG A 55 17.93 -4.27 -9.70
C ARG A 55 16.57 -4.51 -9.07
N PHE A 56 16.03 -3.52 -8.37
CA PHE A 56 14.70 -3.55 -7.77
C PHE A 56 13.95 -2.26 -8.11
N SER A 57 12.63 -2.35 -8.31
CA SER A 57 11.78 -1.20 -8.61
C SER A 57 10.64 -1.05 -7.62
N PHE A 58 10.20 0.20 -7.43
CA PHE A 58 8.99 0.53 -6.72
C PHE A 58 7.76 0.06 -7.51
N THR A 59 6.89 -0.71 -6.85
CA THR A 59 5.75 -1.36 -7.51
C THR A 59 4.40 -0.97 -6.93
N ALA A 60 4.30 -0.68 -5.64
CA ALA A 60 3.02 -0.32 -5.03
C ALA A 60 3.19 0.41 -3.69
N ILE A 61 2.23 1.25 -3.30
CA ILE A 61 2.30 2.09 -2.09
C ILE A 61 0.97 2.13 -1.34
N ASP A 62 0.99 1.99 -0.01
CA ASP A 62 -0.14 2.28 0.86
C ASP A 62 0.20 3.51 1.73
N PHE A 63 -0.51 4.60 1.49
CA PHE A 63 -0.32 5.85 2.23
C PHE A 63 -0.92 5.81 3.63
N ARG A 64 -1.95 5.00 3.92
CA ARG A 64 -2.62 4.92 5.23
C ARG A 64 -1.68 4.36 6.29
N ILE A 65 -0.99 3.27 5.94
CA ILE A 65 0.00 2.60 6.79
C ILE A 65 1.44 2.96 6.41
N CYS A 66 1.60 3.99 5.58
CA CYS A 66 2.89 4.54 5.16
C CYS A 66 3.91 3.47 4.75
N ARG A 67 3.51 2.54 3.89
CA ARG A 67 4.36 1.45 3.38
C ARG A 67 4.41 1.44 1.87
N TYR A 68 5.50 0.90 1.31
CA TYR A 68 5.65 0.71 -0.13
C TYR A 68 6.39 -0.60 -0.43
N GLN A 69 6.18 -1.11 -1.64
CA GLN A 69 6.74 -2.36 -2.10
C GLN A 69 7.82 -2.13 -3.15
N CYS A 70 8.95 -2.81 -2.95
CA CYS A 70 10.02 -2.95 -3.92
C CYS A 70 9.99 -4.38 -4.47
N ARG A 71 10.17 -4.54 -5.78
CA ARG A 71 10.23 -5.85 -6.43
C ARG A 71 11.51 -5.99 -7.24
N GLY A 72 12.15 -7.15 -7.17
CA GLY A 72 13.29 -7.49 -8.03
C GLY A 72 12.91 -7.45 -9.51
N ILE A 73 13.88 -7.08 -10.35
CA ILE A 73 13.78 -7.07 -11.80
C ILE A 73 14.56 -8.25 -12.38
N GLY A 74 14.00 -8.91 -13.40
CA GLY A 74 14.63 -10.04 -14.07
C GLY A 74 14.32 -11.38 -13.39
N THR A 75 15.37 -12.11 -13.03
CA THR A 75 15.26 -13.44 -12.38
C THR A 75 14.99 -13.33 -10.88
N ASP A 76 15.41 -12.24 -10.23
CA ASP A 76 14.99 -11.94 -8.87
C ASP A 76 13.57 -11.37 -8.91
N ARG A 77 12.61 -12.11 -8.36
CA ARG A 77 11.19 -11.73 -8.30
C ARG A 77 10.71 -11.43 -6.88
N ARG A 78 11.63 -11.34 -5.91
CA ARG A 78 11.29 -11.10 -4.50
C ARG A 78 10.62 -9.73 -4.36
N THR A 79 9.62 -9.67 -3.49
CA THR A 79 8.95 -8.44 -3.08
C THR A 79 9.29 -8.15 -1.63
N VAL A 80 9.68 -6.92 -1.34
CA VAL A 80 9.96 -6.44 0.01
C VAL A 80 9.05 -5.25 0.30
N THR A 81 8.44 -5.24 1.47
CA THR A 81 7.64 -4.10 1.95
C THR A 81 8.49 -3.27 2.91
N LEU A 82 8.54 -1.97 2.68
CA LEU A 82 9.33 -1.00 3.43
C LEU A 82 8.44 0.15 3.92
N THR A 83 8.88 0.86 4.95
CA THR A 83 8.18 2.03 5.51
C THR A 83 8.59 3.31 4.75
N LEU A 84 7.62 4.17 4.43
CA LEU A 84 7.87 5.53 3.96
C LEU A 84 8.58 6.36 5.04
N ASP A 85 9.34 7.36 4.61
CA ASP A 85 9.96 8.28 5.56
C ASP A 85 8.89 9.11 6.27
N ASP A 86 9.15 9.42 7.54
CA ASP A 86 8.39 10.43 8.26
C ASP A 86 8.42 11.78 7.50
N GLY A 87 7.28 12.46 7.48
CA GLY A 87 7.06 13.68 6.70
C GLY A 87 6.64 13.45 5.24
N THR A 88 6.59 12.20 4.76
CA THR A 88 6.06 11.90 3.41
C THR A 88 4.57 12.27 3.35
N PRO A 89 4.13 13.10 2.38
CA PRO A 89 2.70 13.44 2.24
C PRO A 89 1.85 12.21 1.93
N CYS A 90 0.82 11.97 2.75
CA CYS A 90 -0.01 10.77 2.67
C CYS A 90 -1.52 11.06 2.55
N GLY A 91 -1.97 12.30 2.82
CA GLY A 91 -3.36 12.71 2.67
C GLY A 91 -3.54 14.07 1.98
N ARG A 92 -4.81 14.52 1.88
CA ARG A 92 -5.23 15.74 1.16
C ARG A 92 -5.14 17.01 2.00
N GLN A 93 -5.27 16.89 3.31
CA GLN A 93 -5.33 17.98 4.29
C GLN A 93 -3.99 18.11 5.04
N SER A 94 -2.88 18.06 4.30
CA SER A 94 -1.52 18.14 4.85
C SER A 94 -1.11 16.96 5.76
N GLU A 95 -1.80 15.83 5.72
CA GLU A 95 -1.40 14.64 6.49
C GLU A 95 -0.06 14.10 6.00
N LYS A 96 0.77 13.69 6.96
CA LYS A 96 2.12 13.18 6.73
C LYS A 96 2.34 11.87 7.45
N CYS A 97 3.23 11.06 6.91
CA CYS A 97 3.68 9.84 7.57
C CYS A 97 4.40 10.17 8.88
N LYS A 98 4.04 9.46 9.95
CA LYS A 98 4.72 9.50 11.25
C LYS A 98 4.64 8.12 11.89
N GLY A 99 5.80 7.48 12.11
CA GLY A 99 5.85 6.17 12.77
C GLY A 99 5.09 5.07 12.02
N GLY A 100 5.02 5.14 10.69
CA GLY A 100 4.29 4.17 9.87
C GLY A 100 2.78 4.40 9.78
N HIS A 101 2.28 5.57 10.17
CA HIS A 101 0.87 5.93 10.04
C HIS A 101 0.71 7.29 9.36
N CYS A 102 -0.36 7.45 8.58
CA CYS A 102 -0.76 8.75 8.05
C CYS A 102 -1.51 9.54 9.12
N VAL A 103 -0.94 10.64 9.58
CA VAL A 103 -1.51 11.46 10.66
C VAL A 103 -1.65 12.91 10.20
N ALA A 104 -2.67 13.60 10.72
CA ALA A 104 -2.81 15.04 10.56
C ALA A 104 -1.60 15.76 11.18
N GLU A 105 -1.14 16.81 10.52
CA GLU A 105 -0.12 17.71 11.07
C GLU A 105 -0.79 18.55 12.17
N ALA A 106 -0.32 18.39 13.40
CA ALA A 106 -0.81 19.12 14.59
C ALA A 106 -0.15 20.50 14.70
#